data_AF-G2HJZ4-F1
#
_entry.id   AF-G2HJZ4-F1
#
_cell.length_a   1.000
_cell.length_b   1.000
_cell.length_c   1.000
_cell.angle_alpha   90.00
_cell.angle_beta   90.00
_cell.angle_gamma   90.00
#
_symmetry.space_group_name_H-M   'P 1'
#
loop_
_entity.id
_entity.type
_entity.pdbx_description
1 polymer ?
#
loop_
_entity_poly.entity_id
_entity_poly.type
_entity_poly.pdbx_seq_one_letter_code
_entity_poly.pdbx_strand_id
1 'polypeptide(L)'
;MLKSIAQNHGLPAPLACYRIDCKSIIRPMKITFANKEDRDQFLIGFNKFKKSEHAINSISPPPRIRRDLMPDELLKLHFFCSQSMETCLHHPRPKERESR
;
A
#
# COMPACT_ATOMS: atom_id res chain seq x y z
N MET A 1 6.67 -19.36 -0.96
CA MET A 1 5.38 -18.99 -1.59
C MET A 1 5.52 -17.80 -2.55
N LEU A 2 5.78 -16.56 -2.10
CA LEU A 2 5.80 -15.42 -3.04
C LEU A 2 6.85 -15.55 -4.15
N LYS A 3 8.03 -16.11 -3.87
CA LYS A 3 9.07 -16.36 -4.88
C LYS A 3 8.60 -17.29 -6.01
N SER A 4 7.91 -18.38 -5.68
CA SER A 4 7.42 -19.34 -6.69
C SER A 4 6.28 -18.75 -7.52
N ILE A 5 5.38 -17.99 -6.89
CA ILE A 5 4.32 -17.28 -7.60
C ILE A 5 4.92 -16.23 -8.54
N ALA A 6 5.93 -15.48 -8.10
CA ALA A 6 6.61 -14.51 -8.96
C ALA A 6 7.19 -15.19 -10.21
N GLN A 7 7.87 -16.33 -10.04
CA GLN A 7 8.43 -17.11 -11.14
C GLN A 7 7.36 -17.61 -12.11
N ASN A 8 6.25 -18.16 -11.60
CA ASN A 8 5.14 -18.65 -12.44
C ASN A 8 4.51 -17.56 -13.32
N HIS A 9 4.49 -16.31 -12.84
CA HIS A 9 3.93 -15.17 -13.56
C HIS A 9 4.99 -14.35 -14.33
N GLY A 10 6.24 -14.84 -14.41
CA GLY A 10 7.33 -14.12 -15.10
C GLY A 10 7.68 -12.78 -14.46
N LEU A 11 7.53 -12.66 -13.14
CA LEU A 11 7.77 -11.43 -12.38
C LEU A 11 9.09 -11.49 -11.61
N PRO A 12 9.69 -10.32 -11.32
CA PRO A 12 10.89 -10.23 -10.50
C PRO A 12 10.70 -10.92 -9.15
N ALA A 13 11.62 -11.82 -8.81
CA ALA A 13 11.57 -12.50 -7.53
C ALA A 13 12.00 -11.54 -6.41
N PRO A 14 11.26 -11.45 -5.30
CA PRO A 14 11.67 -10.62 -4.17
C PRO A 14 12.97 -11.15 -3.56
N LEU A 15 13.87 -10.26 -3.16
CA LEU A 15 15.12 -10.63 -2.47
C LEU A 15 14.82 -11.25 -1.11
N ALA A 16 14.08 -10.51 -0.29
CA ALA A 16 13.65 -10.94 1.03
C ALA A 16 12.16 -10.61 1.27
N CYS A 17 11.51 -11.48 2.02
CA CYS A 17 10.18 -11.26 2.58
C CYS A 17 10.29 -11.48 4.09
N TYR A 18 10.01 -10.46 4.90
CA TYR A 18 10.12 -10.55 6.35
C TYR A 18 9.01 -9.76 7.03
N ARG A 19 8.70 -10.12 8.29
CA ARG A 19 7.85 -9.31 9.15
C ARG A 19 8.74 -8.53 10.09
N ILE A 20 8.36 -7.30 10.40
CA ILE A 20 9.04 -6.53 11.44
C ILE A 20 8.61 -7.08 12.79
N ASP A 21 9.56 -7.43 13.64
CA ASP A 21 9.30 -7.91 14.99
C ASP A 21 8.49 -6.87 15.77
N CYS A 22 7.26 -7.25 16.13
CA CYS A 22 6.36 -6.41 16.91
C CYS A 22 5.25 -7.23 17.54
N LYS A 23 4.56 -6.63 18.52
CA LYS A 23 3.41 -7.25 19.20
C LYS A 23 2.13 -7.26 18.36
N SER A 24 2.12 -6.59 17.21
CA SER A 24 0.91 -6.42 16.39
C SER A 24 0.80 -7.53 15.34
N ILE A 25 -0.23 -8.37 15.47
CA ILE A 25 -0.51 -9.45 14.50
C ILE A 25 -0.89 -8.92 13.11
N ILE A 26 -1.41 -7.69 13.04
CA ILE A 26 -1.88 -7.05 11.80
C ILE A 26 -0.78 -6.28 11.06
N ARG A 27 0.47 -6.31 11.55
CA ARG A 27 1.57 -5.62 10.86
C ARG A 27 1.85 -6.30 9.51
N PRO A 28 1.95 -5.54 8.41
CA PRO A 28 2.19 -6.10 7.09
C PRO A 28 3.59 -6.72 6.97
N MET A 29 3.69 -7.73 6.11
CA MET A 29 4.96 -8.27 5.66
C MET A 29 5.66 -7.27 4.73
N LYS A 30 6.96 -7.09 4.91
CA LYS A 30 7.85 -6.29 4.06
C LYS A 30 8.49 -7.18 3.01
N ILE A 31 8.59 -6.65 1.80
CA ILE A 31 9.14 -7.33 0.63
C ILE A 31 10.18 -6.39 0.02
N THR A 32 11.40 -6.89 -0.19
CA THR A 32 12.50 -6.14 -0.77
C THR A 32 12.83 -6.64 -2.18
N PHE A 33 13.27 -5.72 -3.03
CA PHE A 33 13.68 -5.98 -4.41
C PHE A 33 15.06 -5.38 -4.63
N ALA A 34 15.74 -5.82 -5.70
CA ALA A 34 17.08 -5.35 -6.02
C ALA A 34 17.10 -3.86 -6.41
N ASN A 35 16.06 -3.42 -7.11
CA ASN A 35 15.93 -2.04 -7.58
C ASN A 35 14.45 -1.61 -7.59
N LYS A 36 14.23 -0.35 -7.98
CA LYS A 36 12.91 0.27 -8.02
C LYS A 36 12.04 -0.33 -9.13
N GLU A 37 12.65 -0.63 -10.26
CA GLU A 37 12.03 -1.13 -11.47
C GLU A 37 11.41 -2.51 -11.23
N ASP A 38 12.15 -3.41 -10.60
CA ASP A 38 11.72 -4.76 -10.20
C ASP A 38 10.53 -4.72 -9.25
N ARG A 39 10.59 -3.82 -8.25
CA ARG A 39 9.50 -3.62 -7.30
C ARG A 39 8.23 -3.16 -8.02
N ASP A 40 8.35 -2.17 -8.91
CA ASP A 40 7.20 -1.58 -9.60
C ASP A 40 6.59 -2.59 -10.60
N GLN A 41 7.42 -3.34 -11.33
CA GLN A 41 6.97 -4.43 -12.19
C GLN A 41 6.25 -5.52 -11.39
N PHE A 42 6.81 -5.94 -10.24
CA PHE A 42 6.16 -6.91 -9.36
C PHE A 42 4.83 -6.40 -8.83
N LEU A 43 4.72 -5.14 -8.41
CA LEU A 43 3.47 -4.55 -7.89
C LEU A 43 2.36 -4.49 -8.94
N ILE A 44 2.71 -4.11 -10.17
CA ILE A 44 1.78 -4.08 -11.30
C ILE A 44 1.32 -5.51 -11.60
N GLY A 45 2.27 -6.45 -11.70
CA GLY A 45 1.99 -7.87 -11.92
C GLY A 45 1.08 -8.45 -10.86
N PHE A 46 1.43 -8.29 -9.58
CA PHE A 46 0.64 -8.76 -8.44
C PHE A 46 -0.80 -8.28 -8.50
N ASN A 47 -1.02 -6.99 -8.79
CA ASN A 47 -2.38 -6.48 -8.86
C ASN A 47 -3.19 -7.03 -10.05
N LYS A 48 -2.54 -7.47 -11.12
CA LYS A 48 -3.17 -8.15 -12.26
C LYS A 48 -3.54 -9.59 -11.92
N PHE A 49 -2.58 -10.39 -11.43
CA PHE A 49 -2.80 -11.84 -11.25
C PHE A 49 -3.41 -12.22 -9.89
N LYS A 50 -3.45 -11.33 -8.89
CA LYS A 50 -4.00 -11.65 -7.55
C LYS A 50 -5.38 -12.29 -7.60
N LYS A 51 -6.22 -11.91 -8.58
CA LYS A 51 -7.59 -12.42 -8.75
C LYS A 51 -7.66 -13.77 -9.45
N SER A 52 -6.63 -14.17 -10.20
CA SER A 52 -6.59 -15.48 -10.86
C SER A 52 -5.85 -16.53 -10.02
N GLU A 53 -4.89 -16.11 -9.21
CA GLU A 53 -4.06 -17.01 -8.42
C GLU A 53 -4.80 -17.54 -7.18
N HIS A 54 -5.18 -18.82 -7.20
CA HIS A 54 -5.90 -19.46 -6.11
C HIS A 54 -5.14 -19.40 -4.79
N ALA A 55 -3.82 -19.55 -4.83
CA ALA A 55 -2.95 -19.49 -3.65
C ALA A 55 -3.01 -18.13 -2.92
N ILE A 56 -3.33 -17.04 -3.63
CA ILE A 56 -3.46 -15.70 -3.05
C ILE A 56 -4.91 -15.44 -2.63
N ASN A 57 -5.87 -15.79 -3.48
CA ASN A 57 -7.29 -15.56 -3.22
C ASN A 57 -7.86 -16.40 -2.07
N SER A 58 -7.25 -17.55 -1.77
CA SER A 58 -7.67 -18.40 -0.65
C SER A 58 -7.39 -17.78 0.72
N ILE A 59 -6.55 -16.74 0.79
CA ILE A 59 -6.23 -16.02 2.03
C ILE A 59 -7.37 -15.03 2.33
N SER A 60 -7.99 -15.15 3.51
CA SER A 60 -9.02 -14.22 4.00
C SER A 60 -8.48 -13.36 5.15
N PRO A 61 -8.54 -12.01 5.07
CA PRO A 61 -8.99 -11.22 3.92
C PRO A 61 -7.99 -11.23 2.76
N PRO A 62 -8.43 -10.94 1.51
CA PRO A 62 -7.54 -10.91 0.36
C PRO A 62 -6.32 -10.00 0.60
N PRO A 63 -5.09 -10.50 0.39
CA PRO A 63 -3.90 -9.75 0.70
C PRO A 63 -3.79 -8.52 -0.20
N ARG A 64 -3.44 -7.39 0.41
CA ARG A 64 -3.20 -6.12 -0.27
C ARG A 64 -1.71 -5.87 -0.31
N ILE A 65 -1.22 -5.39 -1.44
CA ILE A 65 0.17 -4.97 -1.59
C ILE A 65 0.21 -3.51 -2.03
N ARG A 66 1.16 -2.76 -1.47
CA ARG A 66 1.45 -1.36 -1.82
C ARG A 66 2.95 -1.15 -1.65
N ARG A 67 3.53 -0.23 -2.43
CA ARG A 67 4.86 0.29 -2.12
C ARG A 67 4.80 1.28 -0.97
N ASP A 68 5.88 1.35 -0.20
CA ASP A 68 6.11 2.47 0.69
C ASP A 68 6.34 3.75 -0.13
N LEU A 69 5.97 4.89 0.46
CA LEU A 69 6.33 6.19 -0.09
C LEU A 69 7.80 6.45 0.16
N MET A 70 8.47 7.02 -0.84
CA MET A 70 9.82 7.53 -0.68
C MET A 70 9.78 8.80 0.18
N PRO A 71 10.91 9.17 0.84
CA PRO A 71 10.95 10.36 1.68
C PRO A 71 10.48 11.64 0.98
N ASP A 72 10.80 11.82 -0.31
CA ASP A 72 10.36 12.96 -1.11
C ASP A 72 8.83 12.95 -1.37
N GLU A 73 8.26 11.76 -1.59
CA GLU A 73 6.81 11.59 -1.75
C GLU A 73 6.08 11.81 -0.43
N LEU A 74 6.68 11.38 0.68
CA LEU A 74 6.16 11.58 2.03
C LEU A 74 6.16 13.06 2.42
N LEU A 75 7.22 13.80 2.08
CA LEU A 75 7.31 15.25 2.27
C LEU A 75 6.24 15.99 1.46
N LYS A 76 6.05 15.62 0.19
CA LYS A 76 4.97 16.18 -0.66
C LYS A 76 3.59 15.94 -0.05
N LEU A 77 3.32 14.72 0.42
CA LEU A 77 2.05 14.40 1.07
C LEU A 77 1.81 15.24 2.33
N HIS A 78 2.85 15.45 3.14
CA HIS A 78 2.75 16.30 4.33
C HIS A 78 2.41 17.76 3.96
N PHE A 79 3.05 18.30 2.92
CA PHE A 79 2.79 19.65 2.44
C PHE A 79 1.37 19.82 1.88
N PHE A 80 0.90 18.88 1.06
CA PHE A 80 -0.48 18.88 0.56
C PHE A 80 -1.52 18.76 1.67
N CYS A 81 -1.26 17.95 2.69
CA CYS A 81 -2.14 17.83 3.84
C CYS A 81 -2.24 19.16 4.62
N SER A 82 -1.10 19.85 4.82
CA SER A 82 -1.09 21.17 5.47
C SER A 82 -1.93 22.19 4.72
N GLN A 83 -1.76 22.28 3.39
CA GLN A 83 -2.56 23.19 2.55
C GLN A 83 -4.05 22.81 2.51
N SER A 84 -4.36 21.52 2.47
CA SER A 84 -5.76 21.06 2.49
C SER A 84 -6.42 21.33 3.84
N MET A 85 -5.67 21.29 4.95
CA MET A 85 -6.23 21.65 6.26
C MET A 85 -6.55 23.15 6.34
N GLU A 86 -5.75 24.00 5.72
CA GLU A 86 -6.06 25.44 5.60
C GLU A 86 -7.37 25.68 4.84
N THR A 87 -7.66 24.91 3.78
CA THR A 87 -8.92 25.04 3.02
C THR A 87 -10.12 24.37 3.69
N CYS A 88 -9.92 23.27 4.42
CA CYS A 88 -10.97 22.60 5.20
C CYS A 88 -11.41 23.42 6.42
N LEU A 89 -10.51 24.19 7.05
CA LEU A 89 -10.86 25.07 8.18
C LEU A 89 -11.74 26.27 7.77
N HIS A 90 -11.73 26.66 6.49
CA HIS A 90 -12.54 27.76 5.97
C HIS A 90 -13.91 27.35 5.44
N HIS A 91 -14.32 26.09 5.60
CA HIS A 91 -15.73 25.75 5.39
C HIS A 91 -16.53 26.20 6.61
N PRO A 92 -17.40 27.24 6.49
CA PRO A 92 -18.24 27.63 7.60
C PRO A 92 -19.12 26.43 7.96
N ARG A 93 -19.02 25.96 9.21
CA ARG A 93 -19.97 25.00 9.74
C ARG A 93 -21.38 25.57 9.49
N PRO A 94 -22.31 24.80 8.89
CA PRO A 94 -23.66 25.28 8.65
C PRO A 94 -24.19 25.83 9.98
N LYS A 95 -24.60 27.10 9.99
CA LYS A 95 -25.25 27.67 11.16
C LYS A 95 -26.42 26.75 11.48
N GLU A 96 -26.36 26.07 12.63
CA GLU A 96 -27.52 25.38 13.20
C GLU A 96 -28.68 26.37 13.09
N ARG A 97 -29.68 26.00 12.30
CA ARG A 97 -30.94 26.74 12.24
C ARG A 97 -31.48 26.74 13.65
N GLU A 98 -31.27 27.84 14.36
CA GLU A 98 -32.00 28.15 15.59
C GLU A 98 -33.48 28.07 15.23
N SER A 99 -34.09 26.97 15.65
CA SER A 99 -35.51 26.74 15.53
C SER A 99 -36.19 27.61 16.57
N ARG A 100 -36.82 28.70 16.13
CA ARG A 100 -37.91 29.37 16.84
C ARG A 100 -38.96 29.80 15.82
#